data_AF-A0A135HXJ2-F1
#
_entry.id   AF-A0A135HXJ2-F1
#
_cell.length_a   1.000
_cell.length_b   1.000
_cell.length_c   1.000
_cell.angle_alpha   90.00
_cell.angle_beta   90.00
_cell.angle_gamma   90.00
#
_symmetry.space_group_name_H-M   'P 1'
#
loop_
_entity.id
_entity.type
_entity.pdbx_description
1 polymer ?
#
loop_
_entity_poly.entity_id
_entity_poly.type
_entity_poly.pdbx_seq_one_letter_code
_entity_poly.pdbx_strand_id
1 'polypeptide(L)'
;MKPGPKSKQDELEEAAKKLASSLRTYADASYAAQQVAPDEELNAAYRKVEIARKIVREGRIAHALGCCLPEHMSHWHAWSQRDDFMRWVKFDASNIVSTRATEEIGARRIEVTTNDFIFNDRPYRLVFRNGGLSSAPGDDTYRGEVHFYAGEICVAKFDICKDLMDEYAQWEFVDVTGFRVGAWMQDVLDMTAQIEASQHRVISDFIDERARKAADEIDLG
;
A
#
# COMPACT_ATOMS: atom_id res chain seq x y z
N MET A 1 -59.56 -13.12 49.39
CA MET A 1 -59.78 -13.50 47.98
C MET A 1 -58.67 -14.44 47.56
N LYS A 2 -59.00 -15.68 47.19
CA LYS A 2 -58.01 -16.65 46.66
C LYS A 2 -57.81 -16.36 45.16
N PRO A 3 -56.57 -16.32 44.63
CA PRO A 3 -56.37 -16.15 43.20
C PRO A 3 -56.97 -17.35 42.46
N GLY A 4 -57.76 -17.06 41.41
CA GLY A 4 -58.36 -18.10 40.56
C GLY A 4 -57.31 -18.92 39.82
N PRO A 5 -57.64 -20.15 39.40
CA PRO A 5 -56.69 -21.01 38.69
C PRO A 5 -56.25 -20.32 37.38
N LYS A 6 -54.93 -20.20 37.17
CA LYS A 6 -54.35 -19.70 35.91
C LYS A 6 -54.91 -20.51 34.75
N SER A 7 -55.22 -19.84 33.64
CA SER A 7 -55.70 -20.56 32.46
C SER A 7 -54.57 -21.43 31.90
N LYS A 8 -54.90 -22.56 31.25
CA LYS A 8 -53.91 -23.42 30.59
C LYS A 8 -53.03 -22.66 29.58
N GLN A 9 -53.55 -21.55 29.06
CA GLN A 9 -52.86 -20.67 28.13
C GLN A 9 -51.78 -19.82 28.83
N ASP A 10 -52.05 -19.34 30.05
CA ASP A 10 -51.07 -18.65 30.89
C ASP A 10 -49.93 -19.60 31.32
N GLU A 11 -50.25 -20.86 31.58
CA GLU A 11 -49.25 -21.90 31.91
C GLU A 11 -48.36 -22.24 30.70
N LEU A 12 -48.94 -22.31 29.50
CA LEU A 12 -48.20 -22.50 28.25
C LEU A 12 -47.31 -21.31 27.91
N GLU A 13 -47.79 -20.07 28.11
CA GLU A 13 -46.96 -18.87 27.94
C GLU A 13 -45.81 -18.80 28.95
N GLU A 14 -46.06 -19.19 30.21
CA GLU A 14 -45.03 -19.22 31.24
C GLU A 14 -43.97 -20.30 30.91
N ALA A 15 -44.39 -21.46 30.42
CA ALA A 15 -43.50 -22.52 29.96
C ALA A 15 -42.69 -22.10 28.72
N ALA A 16 -43.32 -21.42 27.75
CA ALA A 16 -42.65 -20.89 26.57
C ALA A 16 -41.59 -19.83 26.93
N LYS A 17 -41.89 -18.93 27.87
CA LYS A 17 -40.92 -17.94 28.39
C LYS A 17 -39.75 -18.60 29.10
N LYS A 18 -39.99 -19.65 29.90
CA LYS A 18 -38.94 -20.45 30.56
C LYS A 18 -38.06 -21.19 29.54
N LEU A 19 -38.66 -21.73 28.49
CA LEU A 19 -37.92 -22.41 27.42
C LEU A 19 -37.07 -21.41 26.62
N ALA A 20 -37.65 -20.28 26.20
CA ALA A 20 -36.94 -19.25 25.44
C ALA A 20 -35.76 -18.67 26.22
N SER A 21 -35.93 -18.41 27.52
CA SER A 21 -34.83 -17.97 28.39
C SER A 21 -33.75 -19.04 28.53
N SER A 22 -34.12 -20.31 28.69
CA SER A 22 -33.15 -21.42 28.78
C SER A 22 -32.35 -21.59 27.48
N LEU A 23 -33.02 -21.50 26.33
CA LEU A 23 -32.37 -21.55 25.02
C LEU A 23 -31.44 -20.36 24.79
N ARG A 24 -31.82 -19.17 25.25
CA ARG A 24 -30.98 -17.97 25.17
C ARG A 24 -29.73 -18.11 26.04
N THR A 25 -29.87 -18.57 27.28
CA THR A 25 -28.73 -18.85 28.16
C THR A 25 -27.79 -19.90 27.55
N TYR A 26 -28.35 -20.95 26.94
CA TYR A 26 -27.54 -21.95 26.25
C TYR A 26 -26.80 -21.36 25.02
N ALA A 27 -27.49 -20.55 24.22
CA ALA A 27 -26.89 -19.89 23.06
C ALA A 27 -25.76 -18.94 23.47
N ASP A 28 -25.96 -18.14 24.52
CA ASP A 28 -24.94 -17.23 25.05
C ASP A 28 -23.73 -18.02 25.59
N ALA A 29 -23.97 -19.13 26.30
CA ALA A 29 -22.91 -20.01 26.80
C ALA A 29 -22.15 -20.71 25.66
N SER A 30 -22.85 -21.17 24.63
CA SER A 30 -22.22 -21.78 23.44
C SER A 30 -21.42 -20.76 22.65
N TYR A 31 -21.90 -19.52 22.53
CA TYR A 31 -21.18 -18.43 21.88
C TYR A 31 -19.92 -18.06 22.65
N ALA A 32 -20.03 -17.91 23.97
CA ALA A 32 -18.87 -17.67 24.84
C ALA A 32 -17.86 -18.83 24.83
N ALA A 33 -18.31 -20.09 24.75
CA ALA A 33 -17.44 -21.26 24.65
C ALA A 33 -16.73 -21.36 23.28
N GLN A 34 -17.29 -20.75 22.23
CA GLN A 34 -16.67 -20.65 20.91
C GLN A 34 -15.78 -19.42 20.76
N GLN A 35 -15.89 -18.43 21.65
CA GLN A 35 -14.94 -17.33 21.70
C GLN A 35 -13.58 -17.87 22.17
N VAL A 36 -12.60 -17.86 21.27
CA VAL A 36 -11.21 -18.12 21.61
C VAL A 36 -10.79 -17.09 22.66
N ALA A 37 -10.14 -17.53 23.73
CA ALA A 37 -9.65 -16.65 24.78
C ALA A 37 -8.84 -15.49 24.17
N PRO A 38 -8.93 -14.25 24.70
CA PRO A 38 -8.19 -13.12 24.17
C PRO A 38 -6.70 -13.44 24.11
N ASP A 39 -6.17 -13.57 22.91
CA ASP A 39 -4.73 -13.74 22.70
C ASP A 39 -4.08 -12.35 22.80
N GLU A 40 -3.51 -12.06 23.97
CA GLU A 40 -2.83 -10.79 24.24
C GLU A 40 -1.65 -10.54 23.29
N GLU A 41 -0.96 -11.61 22.86
CA GLU A 41 0.15 -11.52 21.92
C GLU A 41 -0.35 -11.14 20.52
N LEU A 42 -1.44 -11.77 20.06
CA LEU A 42 -2.09 -11.42 18.80
C LEU A 42 -2.65 -9.99 18.82
N ASN A 43 -3.26 -9.58 19.93
CA ASN A 43 -3.73 -8.20 20.10
C ASN A 43 -2.59 -7.18 20.09
N ALA A 44 -1.45 -7.50 20.71
CA ALA A 44 -0.25 -6.68 20.65
C ALA A 44 0.31 -6.60 19.22
N ALA A 45 0.30 -7.71 18.48
CA ALA A 45 0.69 -7.75 17.07
C ALA A 45 -0.22 -6.88 16.20
N TYR A 46 -1.56 -6.98 16.35
CA TYR A 46 -2.49 -6.11 15.63
C TYR A 46 -2.26 -4.64 15.92
N ARG A 47 -2.05 -4.27 17.20
CA ARG A 47 -1.72 -2.88 17.57
C ARG A 47 -0.43 -2.41 16.92
N LYS A 48 0.59 -3.25 16.87
CA LYS A 48 1.88 -2.92 16.25
C LYS A 48 1.73 -2.67 14.75
N VAL A 49 0.98 -3.53 14.05
CA VAL A 49 0.68 -3.37 12.62
C VAL A 49 -0.14 -2.10 12.39
N GLU A 50 -1.15 -1.83 13.21
CA GLU A 50 -1.99 -0.65 13.08
C GLU A 50 -1.20 0.65 13.28
N ILE A 51 -0.29 0.69 14.26
CA ILE A 51 0.63 1.80 14.45
C ILE A 51 1.52 1.98 13.21
N ALA A 52 2.07 0.89 12.65
CA ALA A 52 2.88 0.96 11.43
C ALA A 52 2.07 1.50 10.25
N ARG A 53 0.86 1.00 10.01
CA ARG A 53 -0.07 1.49 8.98
C ARG A 53 -0.35 2.97 9.14
N LYS A 54 -0.62 3.41 10.37
CA LYS A 54 -0.87 4.82 10.67
C LYS A 54 0.33 5.69 10.32
N ILE A 55 1.53 5.30 10.76
CA ILE A 55 2.77 6.04 10.47
C ILE A 55 2.99 6.13 8.95
N VAL A 56 2.88 5.02 8.22
CA VAL A 56 3.19 5.04 6.78
C VAL A 56 2.16 5.81 5.98
N ARG A 57 0.87 5.76 6.34
CA ARG A 57 -0.20 6.50 5.66
C ARG A 57 -0.14 7.98 5.99
N GLU A 58 -0.19 8.35 7.27
CA GLU A 58 -0.22 9.75 7.69
C GLU A 58 1.11 10.47 7.41
N GLY A 59 2.23 9.74 7.49
CA GLY A 59 3.55 10.27 7.17
C GLY A 59 3.90 10.30 5.68
N ARG A 60 2.94 10.02 4.78
CA ARG A 60 3.13 9.94 3.31
C ARG A 60 4.17 8.93 2.82
N ILE A 61 4.71 8.05 3.68
CA ILE A 61 5.65 6.99 3.27
C ILE A 61 4.96 5.97 2.34
N ALA A 62 3.69 5.67 2.60
CA ALA A 62 2.87 4.82 1.74
C ALA A 62 2.76 5.39 0.32
N HIS A 63 2.61 6.71 0.18
CA HIS A 63 2.62 7.36 -1.13
C HIS A 63 4.01 7.31 -1.79
N ALA A 64 5.05 7.64 -1.03
CA ALA A 64 6.43 7.67 -1.52
C ALA A 64 6.91 6.31 -2.04
N LEU A 65 6.78 5.26 -1.21
CA LEU A 65 7.24 3.91 -1.57
C LEU A 65 6.20 3.06 -2.28
N GLY A 66 4.91 3.37 -2.14
CA GLY A 66 3.85 2.57 -2.77
C GLY A 66 3.49 3.03 -4.18
N CYS A 67 3.73 4.31 -4.49
CA CYS A 67 3.40 4.90 -5.79
C CYS A 67 4.61 5.59 -6.43
N CYS A 68 5.11 6.65 -5.81
CA CYS A 68 6.01 7.60 -6.46
C CYS A 68 7.35 6.97 -6.90
N LEU A 69 8.08 6.37 -5.95
CA LEU A 69 9.40 5.80 -6.23
C LEU A 69 9.33 4.56 -7.15
N PRO A 70 8.43 3.57 -6.93
CA PRO A 70 8.32 2.44 -7.86
C PRO A 70 7.98 2.86 -9.28
N GLU A 71 7.03 3.78 -9.48
CA GLU A 71 6.69 4.29 -10.82
C GLU A 71 7.90 5.01 -11.45
N HIS A 72 8.56 5.90 -10.69
CA HIS A 72 9.71 6.65 -11.17
C HIS A 72 10.91 5.77 -11.56
N MET A 73 11.14 4.68 -10.83
CA MET A 73 12.30 3.79 -10.98
C MET A 73 12.02 2.53 -11.81
N SER A 74 10.77 2.33 -12.25
CA SER A 74 10.29 1.12 -12.96
C SER A 74 11.07 0.76 -14.23
N HIS A 75 11.66 1.77 -14.88
CA HIS A 75 12.37 1.65 -16.16
C HIS A 75 13.88 1.92 -16.07
N TRP A 76 14.42 2.15 -14.87
CA TRP A 76 15.83 2.46 -14.69
C TRP A 76 16.77 1.36 -15.20
N HIS A 77 16.36 0.09 -15.17
CA HIS A 77 17.15 -1.04 -15.67
C HIS A 77 17.40 -0.94 -17.18
N ALA A 78 16.46 -0.34 -17.92
CA ALA A 78 16.59 -0.10 -19.35
C ALA A 78 17.23 1.26 -19.62
N TRP A 79 16.89 2.29 -18.86
CA TRP A 79 17.35 3.65 -19.12
C TRP A 79 18.76 3.93 -18.65
N SER A 80 19.25 3.24 -17.60
CA SER A 80 20.61 3.41 -17.06
C SER A 80 21.73 3.11 -18.07
N GLN A 81 21.40 2.44 -19.18
CA GLN A 81 22.33 2.17 -20.28
C GLN A 81 22.48 3.35 -21.26
N ARG A 82 21.68 4.42 -21.10
CA ARG A 82 21.68 5.59 -21.99
C ARG A 82 22.57 6.69 -21.43
N ASP A 83 23.24 7.42 -22.33
CA ASP A 83 24.09 8.57 -21.96
C ASP A 83 23.30 9.73 -21.33
N ASP A 84 22.01 9.84 -21.64
CA ASP A 84 21.12 10.89 -21.12
C ASP A 84 20.34 10.47 -19.85
N PHE A 85 20.60 9.28 -19.30
CA PHE A 85 19.86 8.72 -18.16
C PHE A 85 19.70 9.69 -16.99
N MET A 86 20.80 10.34 -16.58
CA MET A 86 20.80 11.27 -15.44
C MET A 86 19.89 12.49 -15.64
N ARG A 87 19.47 12.81 -16.86
CA ARG A 87 18.45 13.87 -17.11
C ARG A 87 17.04 13.43 -16.71
N TRP A 88 16.80 12.12 -16.68
CA TRP A 88 15.51 11.51 -16.38
C TRP A 88 15.37 11.14 -14.90
N VAL A 89 16.49 10.95 -14.20
CA VAL A 89 16.52 10.82 -12.73
C VAL A 89 16.07 12.15 -12.12
N LYS A 90 14.97 12.15 -11.36
CA LYS A 90 14.33 13.39 -10.86
C LYS A 90 14.60 13.68 -9.38
N PHE A 91 15.59 13.01 -8.80
CA PHE A 91 16.11 13.29 -7.47
C PHE A 91 17.62 13.07 -7.45
N ASP A 92 18.31 13.54 -6.42
CA ASP A 92 19.77 13.58 -6.33
C ASP A 92 20.40 12.20 -6.02
N ALA A 93 20.04 11.18 -6.80
CA ALA A 93 20.64 9.86 -6.75
C ALA A 93 21.99 9.83 -7.48
N SER A 94 22.92 9.07 -6.92
CA SER A 94 24.23 8.76 -7.53
C SER A 94 24.53 7.27 -7.45
N ASN A 95 25.55 6.82 -8.18
CA ASN A 95 25.99 5.42 -8.21
C ASN A 95 24.84 4.42 -8.45
N ILE A 96 23.97 4.76 -9.41
CA ILE A 96 22.78 3.98 -9.71
C ILE A 96 23.18 2.68 -10.43
N VAL A 97 22.73 1.56 -9.91
CA VAL A 97 22.79 0.25 -10.56
C VAL A 97 21.38 -0.31 -10.58
N SER A 98 20.87 -0.62 -11.77
CA SER A 98 19.52 -1.15 -11.92
C SER A 98 19.53 -2.43 -12.73
N THR A 99 18.85 -3.45 -12.21
CA THR A 99 18.76 -4.78 -12.82
C THR A 99 17.32 -5.26 -12.84
N ARG A 100 17.01 -6.14 -13.79
CA ARG A 100 15.73 -6.83 -13.88
C ARG A 100 15.96 -8.33 -13.98
N ALA A 101 15.24 -9.08 -13.16
CA ALA A 101 15.19 -10.53 -13.17
C ALA A 101 13.74 -11.01 -13.30
N THR A 102 13.58 -12.26 -13.74
CA THR A 102 12.30 -12.97 -13.68
C THR A 102 12.44 -14.08 -12.65
N GLU A 103 11.55 -14.11 -11.66
CA GLU A 103 11.38 -15.23 -10.74
C GLU A 103 10.18 -16.07 -11.16
N GLU A 104 10.37 -17.39 -11.25
CA GLU A 104 9.28 -18.34 -11.50
C GLU A 104 8.92 -19.02 -10.18
N ILE A 105 7.72 -18.72 -9.66
CA ILE A 105 7.19 -19.33 -8.44
C ILE A 105 5.93 -20.11 -8.81
N GLY A 106 6.09 -21.42 -8.99
CA GLY A 106 5.02 -22.28 -9.48
C GLY A 106 4.61 -21.88 -10.91
N ALA A 107 3.34 -21.53 -11.11
CA ALA A 107 2.82 -21.07 -12.40
C ALA A 107 2.90 -19.54 -12.58
N ARG A 108 3.41 -18.78 -11.59
CA ARG A 108 3.48 -17.33 -11.64
C ARG A 108 4.87 -16.86 -12.04
N ARG A 109 4.89 -15.90 -12.97
CA ARG A 109 6.08 -15.17 -13.40
C ARG A 109 6.10 -13.82 -12.69
N ILE A 110 7.08 -13.59 -11.83
CA ILE A 110 7.26 -12.34 -11.09
C ILE A 110 8.43 -11.59 -11.71
N GLU A 111 8.19 -10.36 -12.18
CA GLU A 111 9.27 -9.49 -12.62
C GLU A 111 9.84 -8.74 -11.42
N VAL A 112 11.13 -8.89 -11.18
CA VAL A 112 11.81 -8.25 -10.04
C VAL A 112 12.79 -7.22 -10.58
N THR A 113 12.54 -5.96 -10.28
CA THR A 113 13.45 -4.85 -10.59
C THR A 113 14.16 -4.44 -9.32
N THR A 114 15.49 -4.45 -9.33
CA THR A 114 16.33 -4.04 -8.20
C THR A 114 17.10 -2.80 -8.58
N ASN A 115 16.89 -1.72 -7.83
CA ASN A 115 17.56 -0.44 -8.00
C ASN A 115 18.41 -0.15 -6.77
N ASP A 116 19.72 -0.21 -6.92
CA ASP A 116 20.71 0.24 -5.94
C ASP A 116 21.15 1.66 -6.28
N PHE A 117 21.25 2.54 -5.28
CA PHE A 117 21.66 3.94 -5.47
C PHE A 117 22.17 4.55 -4.16
N ILE A 118 22.85 5.69 -4.26
CA ILE A 118 23.26 6.52 -3.12
C ILE A 118 22.45 7.81 -3.11
N PHE A 119 21.94 8.18 -1.94
CA PHE A 119 21.27 9.46 -1.69
C PHE A 119 21.70 9.99 -0.33
N ASN A 120 22.02 11.28 -0.22
CA ASN A 120 22.57 11.88 1.02
C ASN A 120 23.74 11.06 1.62
N ASP A 121 24.67 10.62 0.76
CA ASP A 121 25.83 9.79 1.11
C ASP A 121 25.49 8.44 1.77
N ARG A 122 24.24 7.96 1.64
CA ARG A 122 23.77 6.69 2.19
C ARG A 122 23.33 5.74 1.08
N PRO A 123 23.72 4.46 1.16
CA PRO A 123 23.29 3.46 0.19
C PRO A 123 21.84 3.04 0.46
N TYR A 124 21.05 2.99 -0.61
CA TYR A 124 19.68 2.54 -0.62
C TYR A 124 19.45 1.51 -1.72
N ARG A 125 18.50 0.59 -1.48
CA ARG A 125 18.02 -0.34 -2.50
C ARG A 125 16.50 -0.36 -2.49
N LEU A 126 15.90 -0.18 -3.66
CA LEU A 126 14.48 -0.41 -3.90
C LEU A 126 14.32 -1.65 -4.77
N VAL A 127 13.67 -2.68 -4.22
CA VAL A 127 13.29 -3.90 -4.95
C VAL A 127 11.79 -3.84 -5.19
N PHE A 128 11.40 -3.80 -6.46
CA PHE A 128 10.01 -3.84 -6.88
C PHE A 128 9.72 -5.21 -7.52
N ARG A 129 8.79 -5.95 -6.94
CA ARG A 129 8.36 -7.28 -7.39
C ARG A 129 6.97 -7.13 -8.01
N ASN A 130 6.88 -7.14 -9.34
CA ASN A 130 5.62 -7.11 -10.06
C ASN A 130 5.10 -8.55 -10.23
N GLY A 131 4.06 -8.90 -9.49
CA GLY A 131 3.40 -10.21 -9.56
C GLY A 131 2.47 -10.38 -10.76
N GLY A 132 2.26 -9.31 -11.53
CA GLY A 132 1.38 -9.30 -12.70
C GLY A 132 -0.10 -9.29 -12.33
N LEU A 133 -0.93 -9.70 -13.29
CA LEU A 133 -2.39 -9.74 -13.15
C LEU A 133 -2.81 -10.72 -12.05
N SER A 134 -3.80 -10.31 -11.26
CA SER A 134 -4.45 -11.18 -10.29
C SER A 134 -4.95 -12.46 -10.96
N SER A 135 -4.81 -13.58 -10.25
CA SER A 135 -5.32 -14.88 -10.73
C SER A 135 -6.81 -15.07 -10.42
N ALA A 136 -7.45 -14.10 -9.77
CA ALA A 136 -8.87 -14.18 -9.44
C ALA A 136 -9.73 -13.91 -10.69
N PRO A 137 -10.78 -14.72 -10.96
CA PRO A 137 -11.64 -14.51 -12.11
C PRO A 137 -12.29 -13.12 -12.10
N GLY A 138 -12.08 -12.33 -13.17
CA GLY A 138 -12.64 -10.99 -13.30
C GLY A 138 -11.96 -9.91 -12.45
N ASP A 139 -10.78 -10.20 -11.89
CA ASP A 139 -9.98 -9.22 -11.16
C ASP A 139 -8.91 -8.61 -12.10
N ASP A 140 -9.18 -7.40 -12.58
CA ASP A 140 -8.29 -6.66 -13.48
C ASP A 140 -7.20 -5.88 -12.72
N THR A 141 -6.88 -6.31 -11.50
CA THR A 141 -5.89 -5.67 -10.64
C THR A 141 -4.52 -6.34 -10.77
N TYR A 142 -3.48 -5.54 -10.99
CA TYR A 142 -2.10 -5.97 -10.85
C TYR A 142 -1.69 -5.95 -9.37
N ARG A 143 -0.91 -6.95 -8.94
CA ARG A 143 -0.37 -7.01 -7.58
C ARG A 143 1.15 -6.97 -7.59
N GLY A 144 1.73 -6.29 -6.61
CA GLY A 144 3.17 -6.21 -6.45
C GLY A 144 3.59 -6.02 -5.00
N GLU A 145 4.90 -6.12 -4.79
CA GLU A 145 5.54 -5.88 -3.50
C GLU A 145 6.68 -4.89 -3.69
N VAL A 146 6.86 -3.99 -2.72
CA VAL A 146 8.01 -3.07 -2.66
C VAL A 146 8.80 -3.36 -1.41
N HIS A 147 10.08 -3.67 -1.58
CA HIS A 147 11.02 -3.79 -0.48
C HIS A 147 12.05 -2.66 -0.54
N PHE A 148 12.12 -1.87 0.53
CA PHE A 148 13.08 -0.78 0.66
C PHE A 148 14.14 -1.12 1.70
N TYR A 149 15.40 -0.90 1.33
CA TYR A 149 16.57 -1.20 2.15
C TYR A 149 17.39 0.07 2.37
N ALA A 150 17.83 0.26 3.62
CA ALA A 150 18.84 1.23 4.00
C ALA A 150 20.13 0.47 4.31
N GLY A 151 21.12 0.55 3.42
CA GLY A 151 22.23 -0.41 3.36
C GLY A 151 21.72 -1.84 3.19
N GLU A 152 22.18 -2.76 4.03
CA GLU A 152 21.78 -4.18 3.98
C GLU A 152 20.46 -4.48 4.72
N ILE A 153 19.88 -3.49 5.40
CA ILE A 153 18.71 -3.70 6.26
C ILE A 153 17.44 -3.39 5.48
N CYS A 154 16.56 -4.40 5.32
CA CYS A 154 15.20 -4.17 4.83
C CYS A 154 14.40 -3.39 5.90
N VAL A 155 14.08 -2.14 5.60
CA VAL A 155 13.40 -1.22 6.52
C VAL A 155 11.92 -1.07 6.23
N ALA A 156 11.47 -1.36 5.01
CA ALA A 156 10.04 -1.38 4.66
C ALA A 156 9.73 -2.48 3.65
N LYS A 157 8.57 -3.11 3.82
CA LYS A 157 7.94 -4.04 2.86
C LYS A 157 6.47 -3.70 2.73
N PHE A 158 6.05 -3.30 1.54
CA PHE A 158 4.69 -2.92 1.24
C PHE A 158 4.10 -3.82 0.16
N ASP A 159 2.83 -4.15 0.34
CA ASP A 159 2.01 -4.72 -0.72
C ASP A 159 1.36 -3.57 -1.48
N ILE A 160 1.39 -3.65 -2.81
CA ILE A 160 0.84 -2.63 -3.69
C ILE A 160 -0.05 -3.26 -4.76
N CYS A 161 -1.00 -2.47 -5.25
CA CYS A 161 -1.89 -2.88 -6.34
C CYS A 161 -2.02 -1.79 -7.39
N LYS A 162 -2.43 -2.17 -8.59
CA LYS A 162 -2.71 -1.23 -9.69
C LYS A 162 -3.96 -1.70 -10.41
N ASP A 163 -5.03 -0.92 -10.31
CA ASP A 163 -6.31 -1.21 -10.99
C ASP A 163 -6.19 -0.80 -12.46
N LEU A 164 -6.28 -1.77 -13.37
CA LEU A 164 -6.14 -1.51 -14.81
C LEU A 164 -7.41 -0.96 -15.47
N MET A 165 -8.54 -0.90 -14.74
CA MET A 165 -9.76 -0.30 -15.24
C MET A 165 -9.73 1.24 -15.17
N ASP A 166 -8.75 1.82 -14.48
CA ASP A 166 -8.52 3.26 -14.42
C ASP A 166 -7.60 3.72 -15.57
N GLU A 167 -8.02 4.74 -16.32
CA GLU A 167 -7.22 5.35 -17.41
C GLU A 167 -5.92 5.98 -16.88
N TYR A 168 -5.87 6.32 -15.59
CA TYR A 168 -4.70 6.87 -14.90
C TYR A 168 -4.10 5.89 -13.90
N ALA A 169 -4.29 4.58 -14.11
CA ALA A 169 -3.82 3.52 -13.23
C ALA A 169 -2.39 3.79 -12.72
N GLN A 170 -2.26 3.88 -11.39
CA GLN A 170 -0.99 3.99 -10.67
C GLN A 170 -0.89 2.88 -9.65
N TRP A 171 0.33 2.56 -9.24
CA TRP A 171 0.52 1.70 -8.08
C TRP A 171 0.04 2.40 -6.81
N GLU A 172 -0.75 1.69 -6.02
CA GLU A 172 -1.33 2.15 -4.77
C GLU A 172 -0.91 1.25 -3.62
N PHE A 173 -0.71 1.86 -2.45
CA PHE A 173 -0.42 1.14 -1.22
C PHE A 173 -1.63 0.34 -0.73
N VAL A 174 -1.45 -0.96 -0.52
CA VAL A 174 -2.46 -1.84 0.08
C VAL A 174 -2.17 -2.01 1.57
N ASP A 175 -1.00 -2.58 1.89
CA ASP A 175 -0.65 -2.94 3.25
C ASP A 175 0.86 -2.91 3.53
N VAL A 176 1.22 -2.91 4.81
CA VAL A 176 2.61 -2.96 5.30
C VAL A 176 2.87 -4.31 5.96
N THR A 177 3.79 -5.07 5.37
CA THR A 177 4.18 -6.41 5.84
C THR A 177 5.52 -6.40 6.59
N GLY A 178 6.26 -5.30 6.53
CA GLY A 178 7.49 -5.08 7.31
C GLY A 178 7.81 -3.61 7.43
N PHE A 179 8.20 -3.16 8.63
CA PHE A 179 8.49 -1.74 8.87
C PHE A 179 9.45 -1.54 10.04
N ARG A 180 10.45 -0.67 9.84
CA ARG A 180 11.41 -0.23 10.84
C ARG A 180 11.52 1.29 10.79
N VAL A 181 11.18 1.97 11.87
CA VAL A 181 11.36 3.42 11.96
C VAL A 181 12.85 3.76 11.94
N GLY A 182 13.23 4.80 11.19
CA GLY A 182 14.61 5.26 11.12
C GLY A 182 14.77 6.50 10.25
N ALA A 183 16.00 7.03 10.20
CA ALA A 183 16.32 8.26 9.48
C ALA A 183 16.03 8.19 7.96
N TRP A 184 16.01 6.98 7.39
CA TRP A 184 15.68 6.72 5.98
C TRP A 184 14.30 7.28 5.59
N MET A 185 13.37 7.40 6.55
CA MET A 185 12.01 7.89 6.27
C MET A 185 12.02 9.33 5.76
N GLN A 186 12.89 10.17 6.33
CA GLN A 186 13.05 11.55 5.88
C GLN A 186 13.65 11.57 4.47
N ASP A 187 14.71 10.79 4.24
CA ASP A 187 15.36 10.70 2.93
C ASP A 187 14.36 10.28 1.83
N VAL A 188 13.48 9.31 2.10
CA VAL A 188 12.43 8.89 1.16
C VAL A 188 11.43 10.01 0.83
N LEU A 189 11.07 10.83 1.82
CA LEU A 189 10.20 11.99 1.61
C LEU A 189 10.91 13.07 0.78
N ASP A 190 12.19 13.30 1.04
CA ASP A 190 13.00 14.25 0.28
C ASP A 190 13.15 13.82 -1.18
N MET A 191 13.41 12.52 -1.44
CA MET A 191 13.43 11.96 -2.81
C MET A 191 12.10 12.22 -3.53
N THR A 192 10.98 11.95 -2.86
CA THR A 192 9.63 12.11 -3.43
C THR A 192 9.34 13.58 -3.72
N ALA A 193 9.70 14.49 -2.81
CA ALA A 193 9.52 15.92 -3.00
C ALA A 193 10.35 16.45 -4.19
N GLN A 194 11.57 15.95 -4.39
CA GLN A 194 12.38 16.30 -5.57
C GLN A 194 11.74 15.81 -6.88
N ILE A 195 11.20 14.59 -6.90
CA ILE A 195 10.50 14.03 -8.06
C ILE A 195 9.27 14.87 -8.41
N GLU A 196 8.39 15.12 -7.43
CA GLU A 196 7.16 15.92 -7.60
C GLU A 196 7.50 17.34 -8.07
N ALA A 197 8.48 18.00 -7.45
CA ALA A 197 8.92 19.33 -7.84
C ALA A 197 9.46 19.37 -9.28
N SER A 198 10.22 18.34 -9.70
CA SER A 198 10.69 18.25 -11.08
C SER A 198 9.54 18.05 -12.07
N GLN A 199 8.52 17.26 -11.74
CA GLN A 199 7.36 17.04 -12.61
C GLN A 199 6.54 18.32 -12.75
N HIS A 200 6.32 19.03 -11.65
CA HIS A 200 5.61 20.31 -11.65
C HIS A 200 6.32 21.35 -12.52
N ARG A 201 7.64 21.47 -12.43
CA ARG A 201 8.41 22.40 -13.27
C ARG A 201 8.24 22.11 -14.76
N VAL A 202 8.33 20.84 -15.17
CA VAL A 202 8.17 20.44 -16.57
C VAL A 202 6.77 20.78 -17.10
N ILE A 203 5.73 20.56 -16.29
CA ILE A 203 4.35 20.90 -16.67
C ILE A 203 4.17 22.41 -16.78
N SER A 204 4.67 23.18 -15.79
CA SER A 204 4.62 24.64 -15.83
C SER A 204 5.35 25.21 -17.04
N ASP A 205 6.57 24.75 -17.33
CA ASP A 205 7.34 25.18 -18.49
C ASP A 205 6.60 24.89 -19.82
N PHE A 206 5.92 23.74 -19.91
CA PHE A 206 5.11 23.38 -21.07
C PHE A 206 3.88 24.28 -21.24
N ILE A 207 3.17 24.58 -20.14
CA ILE A 207 2.01 25.48 -20.14
C ILE A 207 2.45 26.89 -20.54
N ASP A 208 3.55 27.39 -19.95
CA ASP A 208 4.08 28.71 -20.23
C ASP A 208 4.54 28.84 -21.68
N GLU A 209 5.23 27.82 -22.21
CA GLU A 209 5.65 27.81 -23.61
C GLU A 209 4.45 27.77 -24.57
N ARG A 210 3.41 27.00 -24.24
CA ARG A 210 2.16 27.00 -25.00
C ARG A 210 1.47 28.36 -24.94
N ALA A 211 1.46 29.01 -23.78
CA ALA A 211 0.88 30.34 -23.60
C ALA A 211 1.65 31.40 -24.39
N ARG A 212 2.99 31.36 -24.42
CA ARG A 212 3.82 32.24 -25.25
C ARG A 212 3.52 32.05 -26.74
N LYS A 213 3.52 30.81 -27.23
CA LYS A 213 3.18 30.52 -28.63
C LYS A 213 1.78 30.98 -29.00
N ALA A 214 0.81 30.76 -28.13
CA ALA A 214 -0.55 31.25 -28.35
C ALA A 214 -0.60 32.79 -28.37
N ALA A 215 0.12 33.48 -27.48
CA ALA A 215 0.20 34.93 -27.48
C ALA A 215 0.85 35.48 -28.76
N ASP A 216 1.85 34.80 -29.32
CA ASP A 216 2.48 35.18 -30.59
C ASP A 216 1.55 35.01 -31.80
N GLU A 217 0.60 34.08 -31.74
CA GLU A 217 -0.38 33.81 -32.81
C GLU A 217 -1.68 34.63 -32.67
N ILE A 218 -2.00 35.11 -31.47
CA ILE A 218 -3.23 35.85 -31.19
C ILE A 218 -2.98 37.36 -31.37
N ASP A 219 -3.45 37.91 -32.48
CA ASP A 219 -3.54 39.35 -32.71
C ASP A 219 -4.88 39.88 -32.18
N LEU A 220 -4.82 40.76 -31.16
CA LEU A 220 -6.00 41.40 -30.55
C LEU A 220 -6.26 42.82 -31.08
N GLY A 221 -5.58 43.23 -32.17
CA GLY A 221 -5.79 44.50 -32.86
C GLY A 221 -4.68 45.52 -32.67
#